data_AF-A0A8H3D1S2-F1
#
_entry.id   AF-A0A8H3D1S2-F1
#
_cell.length_a   1.000
_cell.length_b   1.000
_cell.length_c   1.000
_cell.angle_alpha   90.00
_cell.angle_beta   90.00
_cell.angle_gamma   90.00
#
_symmetry.space_group_name_H-M   'P 1'
#
loop_
_entity.id
_entity.type
_entity.pdbx_description
1 polymer ?
#
loop_
_entity_poly.entity_id
_entity_poly.type
_entity_poly.pdbx_seq_one_letter_code
_entity_poly.pdbx_strand_id
1 'polypeptide(L)'
;MYNEETLPQWQDEQVLPFVRAIVKETIRWRPPLPLTVPHRLEKDDHYGEYFLPKGSQLFCIPWAIHTNAERYEEPEIFKPERFIDHSMSMAESLAQGDPLRRDHFAFGAGRRVCPGIQKAEQDIFIAISRLLWAFDFSAPIGVRVSTDYSTAFMGEAVRIPKKFPLVITPRSQRRVQTIEEAMISAREIFSQYGTYRAAP
;
A
#
# COMPACT_ATOMS: atom_id res chain seq x y z
N MET A 1 -0.58 24.48 -3.61
CA MET A 1 0.65 23.71 -3.93
C MET A 1 0.55 23.07 -5.31
N TYR A 2 -0.53 22.36 -5.64
CA TYR A 2 -0.76 21.89 -7.00
C TYR A 2 -1.85 22.67 -7.72
N ASN A 3 -1.49 23.24 -8.87
CA ASN A 3 -2.43 23.71 -9.87
C ASN A 3 -2.86 22.55 -10.78
N GLU A 4 -3.59 22.87 -11.85
CA GLU A 4 -4.06 21.87 -12.82
C GLU A 4 -2.98 21.42 -13.83
N GLU A 5 -1.78 21.99 -13.73
CA GLU A 5 -0.69 21.82 -14.71
C GLU A 5 0.50 21.04 -14.16
N THR A 6 0.55 20.83 -12.84
CA THR A 6 1.68 20.19 -12.16
C THR A 6 1.24 18.89 -11.50
N LEU A 7 1.77 17.77 -11.99
CA LEU A 7 1.53 16.45 -11.41
C LEU A 7 2.27 16.29 -10.08
N PRO A 8 1.64 15.69 -9.05
CA PRO A 8 2.35 15.24 -7.85
C PRO A 8 3.55 14.34 -8.17
N GLN A 9 4.62 14.53 -7.41
CA GLN A 9 5.87 13.78 -7.51
C GLN A 9 6.23 13.14 -6.17
N TRP A 10 7.17 12.19 -6.18
CA TRP A 10 7.63 11.54 -4.95
C TRP A 10 8.22 12.52 -3.94
N GLN A 11 8.91 13.56 -4.42
CA GLN A 11 9.55 14.59 -3.59
C GLN A 11 8.55 15.34 -2.70
N ASP A 12 7.27 15.26 -3.03
CA ASP A 12 6.21 15.95 -2.32
C ASP A 12 5.61 15.15 -1.16
N GLU A 13 6.08 13.92 -0.92
CA GLU A 13 5.56 13.03 0.12
C GLU A 13 5.54 13.66 1.52
N GLN A 14 6.57 14.45 1.84
CA GLN A 14 6.68 15.11 3.14
C GLN A 14 5.69 16.28 3.30
N VAL A 15 5.33 16.95 2.21
CA VAL A 15 4.38 18.08 2.20
C VAL A 15 2.93 17.67 1.92
N LEU A 16 2.69 16.38 1.65
CA LEU A 16 1.37 15.76 1.49
C LEU A 16 1.09 14.74 2.60
N PRO A 17 1.05 15.17 3.88
CA PRO A 17 0.98 14.25 5.02
C PRO A 17 -0.28 13.38 5.00
N PHE A 18 -1.42 13.91 4.58
CA PHE A 18 -2.66 13.14 4.52
C PHE A 18 -2.61 12.04 3.44
N VAL A 19 -1.93 12.27 2.31
CA VAL A 19 -1.75 11.24 1.27
C VAL A 19 -0.83 10.14 1.79
N ARG A 20 0.27 10.49 2.45
CA ARG A 20 1.14 9.51 3.13
C ARG A 20 0.37 8.68 4.15
N ALA A 21 -0.52 9.34 4.91
CA ALA A 21 -1.37 8.67 5.87
C ALA A 21 -2.36 7.68 5.22
N ILE A 22 -2.97 8.05 4.08
CA ILE A 22 -3.80 7.15 3.26
C ILE A 22 -2.99 5.93 2.78
N VAL A 23 -1.74 6.12 2.32
CA VAL A 23 -0.87 5.03 1.85
C VAL A 23 -0.63 4.03 2.98
N LYS A 24 -0.18 4.51 4.16
CA LYS A 24 0.09 3.66 5.33
C LYS A 24 -1.16 2.95 5.82
N GLU A 25 -2.29 3.66 5.90
CA GLU A 25 -3.57 3.07 6.34
C GLU A 25 -4.09 2.04 5.34
N THR A 26 -3.92 2.24 4.03
CA THR A 26 -4.33 1.25 3.01
C THR A 26 -3.59 -0.07 3.21
N ILE A 27 -2.28 0.01 3.43
CA ILE A 27 -1.42 -1.16 3.59
C ILE A 27 -1.63 -1.85 4.94
N ARG A 28 -1.88 -1.09 6.02
CA ARG A 28 -2.26 -1.64 7.32
C ARG A 28 -3.63 -2.30 7.27
N TRP A 29 -4.63 -1.62 6.70
CA TRP A 29 -6.02 -2.07 6.75
C TRP A 29 -6.27 -3.27 5.85
N ARG A 30 -5.61 -3.35 4.69
CA ARG A 30 -5.76 -4.46 3.72
C ARG A 30 -4.39 -4.89 3.19
N PRO A 31 -3.59 -5.60 4.01
CA PRO A 31 -2.26 -6.04 3.60
C PRO A 31 -2.36 -7.06 2.45
N PRO A 32 -1.55 -6.93 1.37
CA PRO A 32 -1.56 -7.86 0.25
C PRO A 32 -1.23 -9.31 0.64
N LEU A 33 -0.35 -9.48 1.64
CA LEU A 33 0.06 -10.78 2.19
C LEU A 33 -0.35 -10.88 3.67
N PRO A 34 -1.61 -11.21 3.99
CA PRO A 34 -2.11 -11.21 5.37
C PRO A 34 -1.40 -12.22 6.30
N LEU A 35 -0.86 -13.30 5.73
CA LEU A 35 -0.13 -14.37 6.42
C LEU A 35 1.38 -14.33 6.20
N THR A 36 1.90 -13.38 5.40
CA THR A 36 3.28 -13.35 4.88
C THR A 36 3.72 -14.67 4.21
N VAL A 37 5.01 -14.77 3.89
CA VAL A 37 5.63 -16.01 3.39
C VAL A 37 6.11 -16.81 4.60
N PRO A 38 5.75 -18.11 4.73
CA PRO A 38 6.16 -18.91 5.87
C PRO A 38 7.68 -19.02 5.96
N HIS A 39 8.18 -18.90 7.18
CA HIS A 39 9.56 -19.23 7.52
C HIS A 39 9.63 -20.70 7.94
N ARG A 40 10.78 -21.33 7.75
CA ARG A 40 11.03 -22.71 8.20
C ARG A 40 12.21 -22.72 9.17
N LEU A 41 12.04 -23.41 10.29
CA LEU A 41 13.14 -23.60 11.25
C LEU A 41 14.23 -24.51 10.67
N GLU A 42 15.48 -24.05 10.71
CA GLU A 42 16.66 -24.81 10.24
C GLU A 42 17.18 -25.80 11.29
N LYS A 43 16.82 -25.59 12.56
CA LYS A 43 17.15 -26.41 13.73
C LYS A 43 16.03 -26.29 14.76
N ASP A 44 16.06 -27.15 15.77
CA ASP A 44 15.16 -27.03 16.92
C ASP A 44 15.35 -25.67 17.60
N ASP A 45 14.26 -25.08 18.09
CA ASP A 45 14.26 -23.77 18.73
C ASP A 45 13.21 -23.71 19.86
N HIS A 46 13.26 -22.66 20.68
CA HIS A 46 12.27 -22.39 21.71
C HIS A 46 11.75 -20.95 21.58
N TYR A 47 10.44 -20.78 21.74
CA TYR A 47 9.82 -19.47 21.92
C TYR A 47 9.13 -19.44 23.28
N GLY A 48 9.75 -18.80 24.27
CA GLY A 48 9.32 -18.91 25.67
C GLY A 48 9.33 -20.38 26.10
N GLU A 49 8.20 -20.86 26.61
CA GLU A 49 8.03 -22.25 27.07
C GLU A 49 7.76 -23.24 25.92
N TYR A 50 7.58 -22.77 24.67
CA TYR A 50 7.21 -23.62 23.55
C TYR A 50 8.44 -24.18 22.82
N PHE A 51 8.57 -25.51 22.79
CA PHE A 51 9.53 -26.20 21.94
C PHE A 51 9.04 -26.22 20.49
N LEU A 52 9.89 -25.80 19.56
CA LEU A 52 9.63 -25.74 18.14
C LEU A 52 10.61 -26.68 17.41
N PRO A 53 10.14 -27.84 16.93
CA PRO A 53 10.99 -28.78 16.21
C PRO A 53 11.57 -28.17 14.91
N LYS A 54 12.77 -28.61 14.53
CA LYS A 54 13.38 -28.35 13.24
C LYS A 54 12.37 -28.68 12.12
N GLY A 55 12.29 -27.79 11.14
CA GLY A 55 11.38 -27.93 10.02
C GLY A 55 9.97 -27.41 10.26
N SER A 56 9.63 -26.97 11.48
CA SER A 56 8.37 -26.26 11.74
C SER A 56 8.23 -25.03 10.85
N GLN A 57 7.00 -24.77 10.40
CA GLN A 57 6.65 -23.57 9.65
C GLN A 57 6.16 -22.49 10.61
N LEU A 58 6.70 -21.29 10.48
CA LEU A 58 6.34 -20.13 11.29
C LEU A 58 5.78 -19.03 10.38
N PHE A 59 4.65 -18.48 10.78
CA PHE A 59 3.99 -17.40 10.06
C PHE A 59 4.06 -16.13 10.91
N CYS A 60 4.53 -15.03 10.31
CA CYS A 60 4.23 -13.70 10.81
C CYS A 60 2.87 -13.30 10.23
N ILE A 61 1.91 -12.91 11.07
CA ILE A 61 0.53 -12.66 10.62
C ILE A 61 0.22 -11.16 10.74
N PRO A 62 0.63 -10.32 9.77
CA PRO A 62 0.31 -8.89 9.76
C PRO A 62 -1.18 -8.62 9.95
N TRP A 63 -2.06 -9.43 9.37
CA TRP A 63 -3.50 -9.27 9.55
C TRP A 63 -3.89 -9.24 11.03
N ALA A 64 -3.49 -10.26 11.81
CA ALA A 64 -3.79 -10.34 13.23
C ALA A 64 -3.18 -9.18 14.02
N ILE A 65 -1.98 -8.73 13.65
CA ILE A 65 -1.35 -7.56 14.29
C ILE A 65 -2.10 -6.27 13.95
N HIS A 66 -2.54 -6.12 12.70
CA HIS A 66 -3.21 -4.92 12.19
C HIS A 66 -4.65 -4.81 12.65
N THR A 67 -5.30 -5.94 12.97
CA THR A 67 -6.65 -5.98 13.54
C THR A 67 -6.66 -5.99 15.08
N ASN A 68 -5.51 -5.95 15.75
CA ASN A 68 -5.44 -5.89 17.21
C ASN A 68 -5.83 -4.50 17.72
N ALA A 69 -6.95 -4.41 18.43
CA ALA A 69 -7.48 -3.17 19.01
C ALA A 69 -6.59 -2.56 20.11
N GLU A 70 -5.73 -3.35 20.76
CA GLU A 70 -4.73 -2.83 21.71
C GLU A 70 -3.63 -2.03 21.01
N ARG A 71 -3.39 -2.29 19.72
CA ARG A 71 -2.39 -1.60 18.92
C ARG A 71 -3.01 -0.51 18.05
N TYR A 72 -4.14 -0.78 17.42
CA TYR A 72 -4.82 0.13 16.51
C TYR A 72 -6.26 0.34 16.99
N GLU A 73 -6.56 1.52 17.53
CA GLU A 73 -7.93 1.93 17.89
C GLU A 73 -8.87 1.79 16.68
N GLU A 74 -10.05 1.20 16.83
CA GLU A 74 -11.02 0.99 15.74
C GLU A 74 -10.37 0.34 14.49
N PRO A 75 -9.72 -0.83 14.63
CA PRO A 75 -8.80 -1.34 13.61
C PRO A 75 -9.48 -1.72 12.29
N GLU A 76 -10.79 -1.98 12.33
CA GLU A 76 -11.63 -2.32 11.18
C GLU A 76 -12.08 -1.09 10.38
N ILE A 77 -11.95 0.11 10.94
CA ILE A 77 -12.27 1.36 10.25
C ILE A 77 -11.03 1.84 9.50
N PHE A 78 -11.23 2.25 8.25
CA PHE A 78 -10.20 2.95 7.48
C PHE A 78 -10.08 4.38 7.99
N LYS A 79 -9.03 4.66 8.78
CA LYS A 79 -8.82 5.94 9.49
C LYS A 79 -7.41 6.48 9.21
N PRO A 80 -7.17 7.15 8.06
CA PRO A 80 -5.85 7.68 7.70
C PRO A 80 -5.25 8.60 8.76
N GLU A 81 -6.07 9.35 9.48
CA GLU A 81 -5.68 10.30 10.52
C GLU A 81 -4.74 9.67 11.56
N ARG A 82 -4.82 8.36 11.76
CA ARG A 82 -3.90 7.60 12.63
C ARG A 82 -2.43 7.81 12.29
N PHE A 83 -2.11 8.01 11.02
CA PHE A 83 -0.76 8.14 10.52
C PHE A 83 -0.39 9.59 10.13
N ILE A 84 -1.20 10.59 10.50
CA ILE A 84 -0.98 11.97 10.06
C ILE A 84 0.37 12.52 10.54
N ASP A 85 0.74 12.20 11.78
CA ASP A 85 1.99 12.64 12.42
C ASP A 85 3.16 11.68 12.17
N HIS A 86 2.95 10.59 11.41
CA HIS A 86 4.02 9.65 11.05
C HIS A 86 4.77 10.20 9.84
N SER A 87 5.93 10.83 10.06
CA SER A 87 6.77 11.41 9.00
C SER A 87 7.80 10.44 8.41
N MET A 88 8.13 9.35 9.12
CA MET A 88 9.06 8.34 8.64
C MET A 88 8.51 7.62 7.41
N SER A 89 9.37 7.30 6.46
CA SER A 89 9.08 6.34 5.40
C SER A 89 8.75 4.97 6.00
N MET A 90 8.03 4.12 5.26
CA MET A 90 7.75 2.74 5.67
C MET A 90 9.04 1.95 5.88
N ALA A 91 10.10 2.25 5.12
CA ALA A 91 11.42 1.65 5.30
C ALA A 91 12.09 2.06 6.62
N GLU A 92 12.07 3.35 6.95
CA GLU A 92 12.60 3.86 8.22
C GLU A 92 11.80 3.33 9.41
N SER A 93 10.48 3.34 9.32
CA SER A 93 9.59 2.76 10.33
C SER A 93 9.89 1.27 10.53
N LEU A 94 10.06 0.50 9.45
CA LEU A 94 10.44 -0.92 9.53
C LEU A 94 11.82 -1.13 10.17
N ALA A 95 12.76 -0.21 9.95
CA ALA A 95 14.12 -0.29 10.49
C ALA A 95 14.21 0.08 11.98
N GLN A 96 13.12 0.56 12.59
CA GLN A 96 13.10 0.89 14.01
C GLN A 96 13.43 -0.33 14.88
N GLY A 97 14.24 -0.08 15.92
CA GLY A 97 14.66 -1.08 16.90
C GLY A 97 13.52 -1.58 17.78
N ASP A 98 12.55 -0.71 18.09
CA ASP A 98 11.33 -1.10 18.80
C ASP A 98 10.23 -1.50 17.81
N PRO A 99 9.87 -2.80 17.71
CA PRO A 99 8.81 -3.25 16.82
C PRO A 99 7.42 -2.71 17.20
N LEU A 100 7.20 -2.29 18.44
CA LEU A 100 5.93 -1.72 18.88
C LEU A 100 5.68 -0.31 18.33
N ARG A 101 6.73 0.40 17.91
CA ARG A 101 6.64 1.76 17.34
C ARG A 101 6.46 1.80 15.83
N ARG A 102 6.58 0.65 15.17
CA ARG A 102 6.41 0.53 13.71
C ARG A 102 5.00 0.87 13.27
N ASP A 103 4.88 1.47 12.09
CA ASP A 103 3.60 1.88 11.50
C ASP A 103 2.73 0.66 11.19
N HIS A 104 3.31 -0.35 10.55
CA HIS A 104 2.68 -1.61 10.16
C HIS A 104 3.72 -2.69 9.85
N PHE A 105 3.24 -3.89 9.49
CA PHE A 105 4.04 -5.11 9.27
C PHE A 105 3.82 -5.75 7.90
N ALA A 106 3.16 -5.07 6.96
CA ALA A 106 2.83 -5.64 5.66
C ALA A 106 4.07 -6.03 4.82
N PHE A 107 5.23 -5.44 5.12
CA PHE A 107 6.51 -5.74 4.48
C PHE A 107 7.38 -6.72 5.30
N GLY A 108 6.80 -7.41 6.28
CA GLY A 108 7.47 -8.42 7.10
C GLY A 108 8.35 -7.85 8.21
N ALA A 109 9.23 -8.71 8.75
CA ALA A 109 10.14 -8.37 9.84
C ALA A 109 11.44 -9.20 9.77
N GLY A 110 12.50 -8.69 10.39
CA GLY A 110 13.79 -9.38 10.52
C GLY A 110 14.57 -9.48 9.20
N ARG A 111 15.30 -10.59 9.01
CA ARG A 111 16.23 -10.79 7.87
C ARG A 111 15.55 -10.93 6.51
N ARG A 112 14.23 -11.19 6.48
CA ARG A 112 13.44 -11.47 5.26
C ARG A 112 12.38 -10.40 5.00
N VAL A 113 12.64 -9.19 5.45
CA VAL A 113 11.81 -8.02 5.10
C VAL A 113 11.78 -7.83 3.59
N CYS A 114 10.68 -7.26 3.10
CA CYS A 114 10.50 -7.02 1.68
C CYS A 114 11.61 -6.08 1.15
N PRO A 115 12.46 -6.53 0.21
CA PRO A 115 13.51 -5.69 -0.36
C PRO A 115 12.94 -4.53 -1.20
N GLY A 116 11.67 -4.64 -1.63
CA GLY A 116 10.99 -3.64 -2.45
C GLY A 116 10.26 -2.55 -1.67
N ILE A 117 10.35 -2.48 -0.34
CA ILE A 117 9.55 -1.56 0.49
C ILE A 117 9.67 -0.10 0.06
N GLN A 118 10.89 0.38 -0.21
CA GLN A 118 11.12 1.76 -0.64
C GLN A 118 10.48 2.05 -2.01
N LYS A 119 10.60 1.11 -2.95
CA LYS A 119 10.01 1.27 -4.28
C LYS A 119 8.48 1.19 -4.24
N ALA A 120 7.94 0.26 -3.46
CA ALA A 120 6.50 0.11 -3.26
C ALA A 120 5.90 1.38 -2.65
N GLU A 121 6.55 1.96 -1.64
CA GLU A 121 6.13 3.24 -1.05
C GLU A 121 6.02 4.35 -2.08
N GLN A 122 7.08 4.54 -2.87
CA GLN A 122 7.13 5.54 -3.93
C GLN A 122 6.01 5.35 -4.95
N ASP A 123 5.84 4.12 -5.43
CA ASP A 123 4.86 3.80 -6.46
C ASP A 123 3.42 4.00 -5.97
N ILE A 124 3.12 3.53 -4.76
CA ILE A 124 1.78 3.68 -4.17
C ILE A 124 1.49 5.15 -3.87
N PHE A 125 2.45 5.91 -3.34
CA PHE A 125 2.29 7.33 -3.11
C PHE A 125 2.03 8.10 -4.41
N ILE A 126 2.84 7.87 -5.44
CA ILE A 126 2.65 8.52 -6.75
C ILE A 126 1.30 8.14 -7.35
N ALA A 127 0.92 6.86 -7.29
CA ALA A 127 -0.36 6.40 -7.81
C ALA A 127 -1.53 7.09 -7.10
N ILE A 128 -1.58 7.06 -5.76
CA ILE A 128 -2.67 7.65 -4.99
C ILE A 128 -2.70 9.17 -5.16
N SER A 129 -1.57 9.86 -5.01
CA SER A 129 -1.52 11.32 -5.14
C SER A 129 -1.99 11.80 -6.51
N ARG A 130 -1.55 11.15 -7.60
CA ARG A 130 -1.94 11.51 -8.95
C ARG A 130 -3.38 11.14 -9.27
N LEU A 131 -3.88 10.01 -8.78
CA LEU A 131 -5.28 9.62 -8.94
C LEU A 131 -6.21 10.62 -8.26
N LEU A 132 -5.90 10.99 -7.00
CA LEU A 132 -6.67 11.99 -6.25
C LEU A 132 -6.58 13.39 -6.87
N TRP A 133 -5.42 13.75 -7.44
CA TRP A 133 -5.25 14.99 -8.18
C TRP A 133 -6.06 14.97 -9.49
N ALA A 134 -6.09 13.87 -10.23
CA ALA A 134 -6.66 13.84 -11.57
C ALA A 134 -8.19 13.64 -11.60
N PHE A 135 -8.73 12.83 -10.69
CA PHE A 135 -10.08 12.28 -10.83
C PHE A 135 -10.94 12.47 -9.57
N ASP A 136 -12.25 12.52 -9.80
CA ASP A 136 -13.27 12.25 -8.80
C ASP A 136 -13.72 10.79 -8.93
N PHE A 137 -13.87 10.14 -7.78
CA PHE A 137 -14.28 8.74 -7.67
C PHE A 137 -15.63 8.66 -6.98
N SER A 138 -16.56 7.92 -7.57
CA SER A 138 -17.88 7.67 -6.96
C SER A 138 -18.39 6.27 -7.29
N ALA A 139 -19.34 5.79 -6.49
CA ALA A 139 -20.12 4.61 -6.86
C ALA A 139 -21.30 5.04 -7.76
N PRO A 140 -21.82 4.15 -8.62
CA PRO A 140 -23.09 4.40 -9.29
C PRO A 140 -24.21 4.74 -8.29
N ILE A 141 -25.20 5.52 -8.74
CA ILE A 141 -26.31 5.97 -7.90
C ILE A 141 -27.01 4.75 -7.27
N GLY A 142 -27.16 4.80 -5.93
CA GLY A 142 -27.81 3.73 -5.15
C GLY A 142 -26.93 2.52 -4.86
N VAL A 143 -25.67 2.50 -5.30
CA VAL A 143 -24.74 1.39 -5.07
C VAL A 143 -23.79 1.70 -3.93
N ARG A 144 -23.71 0.78 -2.95
CA ARG A 144 -22.67 0.81 -1.91
C ARG A 144 -21.58 -0.21 -2.26
N VAL A 145 -20.35 0.26 -2.46
CA VAL A 145 -19.20 -0.62 -2.66
C VAL A 145 -18.87 -1.29 -1.32
N SER A 146 -18.88 -2.63 -1.29
CA SER A 146 -18.45 -3.38 -0.10
C SER A 146 -16.94 -3.27 0.07
N THR A 147 -16.51 -3.08 1.31
CA THR A 147 -15.09 -3.13 1.73
C THR A 147 -14.82 -4.24 2.73
N ASP A 148 -15.81 -5.11 2.94
CA ASP A 148 -15.70 -6.27 3.80
C ASP A 148 -14.61 -7.22 3.29
N TYR A 149 -13.73 -7.63 4.18
CA TYR A 149 -12.54 -8.40 3.83
C TYR A 149 -12.87 -9.75 3.19
N SER A 150 -13.94 -10.41 3.66
CA SER A 150 -14.32 -11.76 3.23
C SER A 150 -15.02 -11.76 1.86
N THR A 151 -15.81 -10.72 1.58
CA THR A 151 -16.67 -10.65 0.40
C THR A 151 -16.10 -9.80 -0.72
N ALA A 152 -15.41 -8.69 -0.42
CA ALA A 152 -14.93 -7.73 -1.41
C ALA A 152 -13.54 -8.08 -1.98
N PHE A 153 -12.81 -9.00 -1.35
CA PHE A 153 -11.46 -9.39 -1.75
C PHE A 153 -11.39 -10.86 -2.16
N MET A 154 -10.41 -11.20 -3.00
CA MET A 154 -10.13 -12.54 -3.49
C MET A 154 -8.63 -12.85 -3.46
N GLY A 155 -8.28 -14.10 -3.79
CA GLY A 155 -6.90 -14.61 -3.75
C GLY A 155 -6.57 -15.28 -2.42
N GLU A 156 -5.77 -16.35 -2.48
CA GLU A 156 -5.38 -17.14 -1.30
C GLU A 156 -4.06 -16.64 -0.72
N ALA A 157 -3.00 -16.60 -1.54
CA ALA A 157 -1.69 -16.11 -1.14
C ALA A 157 -1.61 -14.58 -1.16
N VAL A 158 -1.99 -13.96 -2.29
CA VAL A 158 -2.02 -12.51 -2.46
C VAL A 158 -3.47 -12.05 -2.50
N ARG A 159 -3.86 -11.17 -1.58
CA ARG A 159 -5.19 -10.59 -1.52
C ARG A 159 -5.29 -9.40 -2.46
N ILE A 160 -6.31 -9.43 -3.31
CA ILE A 160 -6.64 -8.35 -4.24
C ILE A 160 -8.14 -8.04 -4.15
N PRO A 161 -8.56 -6.78 -4.36
CA PRO A 161 -9.98 -6.47 -4.46
C PRO A 161 -10.60 -7.16 -5.67
N LYS A 162 -11.82 -7.67 -5.52
CA LYS A 162 -12.64 -8.10 -6.66
C LYS A 162 -12.99 -6.90 -7.53
N LYS A 163 -13.43 -7.12 -8.76
CA LYS A 163 -14.04 -6.05 -9.56
C LYS A 163 -15.22 -5.45 -8.80
N PHE A 164 -15.24 -4.13 -8.68
CA PHE A 164 -16.31 -3.40 -8.02
C PHE A 164 -16.81 -2.26 -8.93
N PRO A 165 -18.08 -1.86 -8.81
CA PRO A 165 -18.62 -0.76 -9.58
C PRO A 165 -17.97 0.57 -9.16
N LEU A 166 -17.40 1.29 -10.13
CA LEU A 166 -16.69 2.54 -9.91
C LEU A 166 -16.92 3.48 -11.09
N VAL A 167 -17.28 4.72 -10.79
CA VAL A 167 -17.35 5.83 -11.74
C VAL A 167 -16.14 6.72 -11.48
N ILE A 168 -15.37 6.98 -12.53
CA ILE A 168 -14.17 7.82 -12.49
C ILE A 168 -14.40 8.97 -13.49
N THR A 169 -14.35 10.20 -13.00
CA THR A 169 -14.51 11.39 -13.83
C THR A 169 -13.29 12.30 -13.69
N PRO A 170 -12.67 12.78 -14.78
CA PRO A 170 -11.62 13.77 -14.68
C PRO A 170 -12.14 15.04 -13.99
N ARG A 171 -11.34 15.62 -13.11
CA ARG A 171 -11.73 16.83 -12.36
C ARG A 171 -11.79 18.09 -13.24
N SER A 172 -11.00 18.14 -14.31
CA SER A 172 -11.03 19.24 -15.28
C SER A 172 -10.42 18.83 -16.63
N GLN A 173 -10.79 19.54 -17.70
CA GLN A 173 -10.19 19.33 -19.02
C GLN A 173 -8.70 19.69 -19.05
N ARG A 174 -8.27 20.69 -18.25
CA ARG A 174 -6.86 21.07 -18.18
C ARG A 174 -6.01 19.95 -17.59
N ARG A 175 -6.49 19.28 -16.53
CA ARG A 175 -5.81 18.12 -15.94
C ARG A 175 -5.67 16.97 -16.94
N VAL A 176 -6.70 16.74 -17.78
CA VAL A 176 -6.63 15.76 -18.87
C VAL A 176 -5.48 16.10 -19.82
N GLN A 177 -5.41 17.35 -20.30
CA GLN A 177 -4.33 17.81 -21.19
C GLN A 177 -2.95 17.62 -20.55
N THR A 178 -2.78 17.97 -19.28
CA THR A 178 -1.52 17.79 -18.56
C THR A 178 -1.10 16.32 -18.45
N ILE A 179 -2.05 15.40 -18.24
CA ILE A 179 -1.77 13.96 -18.21
C ILE A 179 -1.34 13.47 -19.61
N GLU A 180 -2.02 13.93 -20.66
CA GLU A 180 -1.69 13.59 -22.05
C GLU A 180 -0.30 14.11 -22.45
N GLU A 181 0.01 15.36 -22.13
CA GLU A 181 1.33 15.97 -22.31
C GLU A 181 2.42 15.16 -21.58
N ALA A 182 2.21 14.84 -20.30
CA ALA A 182 3.14 14.04 -19.52
C ALA A 182 3.35 12.63 -20.12
N MET A 183 2.28 12.00 -20.63
CA MET A 183 2.37 10.71 -21.30
C MET A 183 3.17 10.82 -22.61
N ILE A 184 2.96 11.87 -23.41
CA ILE A 184 3.72 12.12 -24.63
C ILE A 184 5.21 12.26 -24.32
N SER A 185 5.58 13.06 -23.32
CA SER A 185 6.98 13.21 -22.91
C SER A 185 7.58 11.90 -22.39
N ALA A 186 6.80 11.07 -21.68
CA ALA A 186 7.28 9.80 -21.16
C ALA A 186 7.40 8.69 -22.22
N ARG A 187 6.77 8.84 -23.40
CA ARG A 187 6.81 7.82 -24.47
C ARG A 187 8.23 7.51 -24.92
N GLU A 188 9.11 8.50 -25.00
CA GLU A 188 10.50 8.28 -25.38
C GLU A 188 11.17 7.26 -24.46
N ILE A 189 10.96 7.39 -23.14
CA ILE A 189 11.50 6.47 -22.14
C ILE A 189 10.78 5.13 -22.21
N PHE A 190 9.46 5.11 -22.19
CA PHE A 190 8.70 3.85 -22.17
C PHE A 190 8.85 3.04 -23.46
N SER A 191 9.11 3.67 -24.60
CA SER A 191 9.39 2.98 -25.86
C SER A 191 10.62 2.06 -25.79
N GLN A 192 11.55 2.34 -24.87
CA GLN A 192 12.77 1.54 -24.68
C GLN A 192 12.49 0.24 -23.89
N TYR A 193 11.40 0.18 -23.12
CA TYR A 193 11.12 -0.88 -22.14
C TYR A 193 9.71 -1.48 -22.26
N GLY A 194 9.60 -2.82 -22.29
CA GLY A 194 8.33 -3.53 -22.11
C GLY A 194 7.33 -3.46 -23.29
N THR A 195 6.04 -3.60 -22.98
CA THR A 195 4.90 -3.66 -23.94
C THR A 195 4.56 -2.33 -24.62
N TYR A 196 5.21 -1.23 -24.22
CA TYR A 196 5.06 0.09 -24.84
C TYR A 196 6.06 0.35 -25.98
N ARG A 197 6.87 -0.65 -26.35
CA ARG A 197 7.57 -0.64 -27.63
C ARG A 197 6.52 -0.44 -28.72
N ALA A 198 6.72 0.57 -29.56
CA ALA A 198 5.99 0.63 -30.81
C ALA A 198 6.18 -0.73 -31.50
N ALA A 199 5.09 -1.40 -31.85
CA ALA A 199 5.17 -2.61 -32.65
C ALA A 199 5.99 -2.27 -33.93
N PRO A 200 6.86 -3.17 -34.40
CA PRO A 200 7.71 -2.92 -35.57
C PRO A 200 6.90 -2.58 -36.82
#